data_AF-L9WZ97-F1
#
_entry.id   AF-L9WZ97-F1
#
_cell.length_a   1.000
_cell.length_b   1.000
_cell.length_c   1.000
_cell.angle_alpha   90.00
_cell.angle_beta   90.00
_cell.angle_gamma   90.00
#
_symmetry.space_group_name_H-M   'P 1'
#
loop_
_entity.id
_entity.type
_entity.pdbx_description
1 polymer ?
#
loop_
_entity_poly.entity_id
_entity_poly.type
_entity_poly.pdbx_seq_one_letter_code
_entity_poly.pdbx_strand_id
1 'polypeptide(L)'
;MSARSDEPIDAATDFEELAARLRTQSDRAPGSDTDRVTIRSLEDVRTDSLVELLEAAETDHDAPGDLVFVLSRTNVERLLEREFDTDDVDELEDRLGRTVQVEGEMPDDTILLLAPDAIDGESITDPESIACGILGTDHDGSR
;
A
#
# COMPACT_ATOMS: atom_id res chain seq x y z
N MET A 1 11.86 -18.94 18.73
CA MET A 1 10.90 -19.26 17.65
C MET A 1 10.68 -17.94 16.95
N SER A 2 11.37 -17.70 15.84
CA SER A 2 11.16 -16.50 15.05
C SER A 2 9.81 -16.67 14.35
N ALA A 3 8.81 -15.88 14.74
CA ALA A 3 7.66 -15.68 13.87
C ALA A 3 8.22 -15.13 12.56
N ARG A 4 7.91 -15.80 11.44
CA ARG A 4 8.15 -15.21 10.13
C ARG A 4 7.11 -14.12 9.99
N SER A 5 7.53 -12.89 10.21
CA SER A 5 6.79 -11.65 10.00
C SER A 5 6.55 -11.32 8.51
N ASP A 6 6.51 -12.35 7.67
CA ASP A 6 6.53 -12.26 6.20
C ASP A 6 5.40 -13.16 5.66
N GLU A 7 4.23 -13.07 6.31
CA GLU A 7 3.05 -13.80 5.87
C GLU A 7 2.21 -12.84 5.03
N PRO A 8 1.89 -13.19 3.76
CA PRO A 8 1.09 -12.34 2.91
C PRO A 8 -0.29 -12.11 3.52
N ILE A 9 -0.92 -10.99 3.16
CA ILE A 9 -2.29 -10.70 3.54
C ILE A 9 -3.20 -11.81 3.03
N ASP A 10 -4.19 -12.20 3.83
CA ASP A 10 -5.17 -13.21 3.44
C ASP A 10 -5.84 -12.84 2.11
N ALA A 11 -5.68 -13.68 1.10
CA ALA A 11 -6.25 -13.48 -0.24
C ALA A 11 -7.79 -13.58 -0.27
N ALA A 12 -8.44 -13.96 0.84
CA ALA A 12 -9.88 -13.82 1.00
C ALA A 12 -10.30 -12.37 1.30
N THR A 13 -9.34 -11.47 1.54
CA THR A 13 -9.57 -10.04 1.74
C THR A 13 -10.02 -9.38 0.44
N ASP A 14 -11.13 -8.66 0.49
CA ASP A 14 -11.63 -7.88 -0.64
C ASP A 14 -10.88 -6.54 -0.71
N PHE A 15 -9.74 -6.54 -1.38
CA PHE A 15 -8.87 -5.36 -1.48
C PHE A 15 -9.52 -4.19 -2.24
N GLU A 16 -10.42 -4.47 -3.18
CA GLU A 16 -11.21 -3.44 -3.87
C GLU A 16 -12.08 -2.68 -2.86
N GLU A 17 -12.84 -3.41 -2.04
CA GLU A 17 -13.68 -2.82 -1.01
C GLU A 17 -12.85 -2.12 0.08
N LEU A 18 -11.74 -2.74 0.50
CA LEU A 18 -10.81 -2.15 1.47
C LEU A 18 -10.25 -0.82 0.97
N ALA A 19 -9.75 -0.77 -0.27
CA ALA A 19 -9.24 0.45 -0.88
C ALA A 19 -10.33 1.54 -0.98
N ALA A 20 -11.54 1.18 -1.40
CA ALA A 20 -12.68 2.09 -1.45
C ALA A 20 -13.06 2.64 -0.06
N ARG A 21 -13.00 1.79 0.97
CA ARG A 21 -13.27 2.16 2.36
C ARG A 21 -12.21 3.13 2.89
N LEU A 22 -10.93 2.83 2.66
CA LEU A 22 -9.80 3.66 3.06
C LEU A 22 -9.87 5.06 2.41
N ARG A 23 -10.20 5.12 1.12
CA ARG A 23 -10.46 6.37 0.39
C ARG A 23 -11.62 7.16 1.00
N THR A 24 -12.71 6.49 1.36
CA THR A 24 -13.89 7.13 1.98
C THR A 24 -13.58 7.67 3.38
N GLN A 25 -12.72 7.00 4.15
CA GLN A 25 -12.27 7.49 5.45
C GLN A 25 -11.39 8.73 5.33
N SER A 26 -10.60 8.83 4.25
CA SER A 26 -9.80 10.03 3.92
C SER A 26 -10.64 11.29 3.71
N ASP A 27 -11.74 11.17 2.95
CA ASP A 27 -12.54 12.31 2.50
C ASP A 27 -13.26 13.04 3.68
N ARG A 28 -13.43 12.35 4.82
CA ARG A 28 -14.04 12.92 6.02
C ARG A 28 -13.05 13.74 6.88
N ALA A 29 -12.72 14.92 6.36
CA ALA A 29 -12.28 16.15 7.05
C ALA A 29 -10.93 16.18 7.82
N PRO A 30 -10.13 17.25 7.64
CA PRO A 30 -8.90 17.50 8.38
C PRO A 30 -9.23 18.04 9.79
N GLY A 31 -8.69 17.41 10.85
CA GLY A 31 -8.59 18.09 12.15
C GLY A 31 -9.05 17.35 13.41
N SER A 32 -8.99 16.02 13.50
CA SER A 32 -9.08 15.34 14.81
C SER A 32 -8.31 14.02 14.82
N ASP A 33 -7.09 14.09 15.37
CA ASP A 33 -6.45 13.26 16.42
C ASP A 33 -7.05 11.88 16.78
N THR A 34 -7.45 11.08 15.79
CA THR A 34 -7.99 9.73 16.02
C THR A 34 -7.51 8.82 14.90
N ASP A 35 -6.62 7.88 15.24
CA ASP A 35 -6.27 6.63 14.53
C ASP A 35 -6.67 6.63 13.04
N ARG A 36 -5.81 7.22 12.21
CA ARG A 36 -6.05 7.35 10.76
C ARG A 36 -5.04 6.55 9.97
N VAL A 37 -5.52 6.05 8.84
CA VAL A 37 -4.69 5.53 7.78
C VAL A 37 -3.80 6.63 7.18
N THR A 38 -2.54 6.31 6.93
CA THR A 38 -1.56 7.23 6.34
C THR A 38 -1.78 7.33 4.85
N ILE A 39 -2.28 8.46 4.36
CA ILE A 39 -2.59 8.63 2.93
C ILE A 39 -1.58 9.58 2.28
N ARG A 40 -0.98 9.11 1.19
CA ARG A 40 -0.04 9.89 0.38
C ARG A 40 -0.43 9.84 -1.08
N SER A 41 -0.43 11.01 -1.71
CA SER A 41 -0.54 11.09 -3.16
C SER A 41 0.84 10.87 -3.76
N LEU A 42 0.93 9.89 -4.66
CA LEU A 42 2.13 9.56 -5.41
C LEU A 42 1.96 10.04 -6.85
N GLU A 43 3.00 10.63 -7.42
CA GLU A 43 2.97 11.09 -8.81
C GLU A 43 2.95 9.90 -9.80
N ASP A 44 3.66 8.83 -9.45
CA ASP A 44 3.82 7.63 -10.28
C ASP A 44 4.17 6.42 -9.41
N VAL A 45 3.98 5.20 -9.93
CA VAL A 45 4.41 3.96 -9.27
C VAL A 45 5.89 3.70 -9.61
N ARG A 46 6.77 3.86 -8.63
CA ARG A 46 8.23 3.66 -8.73
C ARG A 46 8.77 3.24 -7.36
N THR A 47 9.91 2.56 -7.33
CA THR A 47 10.56 2.20 -6.07
C THR A 47 10.78 3.41 -5.17
N ASP A 48 11.27 4.56 -5.69
CA ASP A 48 11.48 5.75 -4.85
C ASP A 48 10.20 6.20 -4.13
N SER A 49 9.06 6.22 -4.84
CA SER A 49 7.76 6.58 -4.26
C SER A 49 7.24 5.56 -3.25
N LEU A 50 7.52 4.28 -3.48
CA LEU A 50 7.21 3.21 -2.51
C LEU A 50 8.08 3.33 -1.26
N VAL A 51 9.38 3.64 -1.41
CA VAL A 51 10.30 3.89 -0.29
C VAL A 51 9.85 5.10 0.50
N GLU A 52 9.50 6.21 -0.15
CA GLU A 52 8.97 7.39 0.55
C GLU A 52 7.67 7.09 1.30
N LEU A 53 6.78 6.26 0.72
CA LEU A 53 5.55 5.81 1.37
C LEU A 53 5.86 4.93 2.59
N LEU A 54 6.83 4.01 2.45
CA LEU A 54 7.31 3.17 3.53
C LEU A 54 7.86 4.04 4.66
N GLU A 55 8.84 4.90 4.39
CA GLU A 55 9.46 5.77 5.39
C GLU A 55 8.42 6.64 6.13
N ALA A 56 7.40 7.13 5.40
CA ALA A 56 6.28 7.85 6.01
C ALA A 56 5.47 6.93 6.94
N ALA A 57 5.12 5.74 6.48
CA ALA A 57 4.44 4.74 7.30
C ALA A 57 5.27 4.36 8.52
N GLU A 58 6.58 4.09 8.38
CA GLU A 58 7.47 3.76 9.51
C GLU A 58 7.64 4.91 10.50
N THR A 59 7.51 6.16 10.04
CA THR A 59 7.54 7.34 10.92
C THR A 59 6.28 7.46 11.75
N ASP A 60 5.13 7.11 11.18
CA ASP A 60 3.81 7.16 11.83
C ASP A 60 3.48 5.84 12.57
N HIS A 61 4.22 4.74 12.34
CA HIS A 61 3.99 3.42 12.94
C HIS A 61 5.00 3.05 14.04
N ASP A 62 4.51 2.50 15.14
CA ASP A 62 5.36 1.92 16.20
C ASP A 62 5.96 0.55 15.80
N ALA A 63 5.39 -0.14 14.80
CA ALA A 63 5.79 -1.48 14.36
C ALA A 63 5.89 -1.65 12.82
N PRO A 64 6.89 -1.03 12.16
CA PRO A 64 7.03 -1.05 10.70
C PRO A 64 7.58 -2.35 10.08
N GLY A 65 7.97 -3.33 10.91
CA GLY A 65 8.67 -4.54 10.46
C GLY A 65 7.79 -5.56 9.74
N ASP A 66 6.46 -5.44 9.86
CA ASP A 66 5.48 -6.43 9.40
C ASP A 66 4.60 -5.89 8.25
N LEU A 67 4.98 -4.76 7.63
CA LEU A 67 4.20 -4.14 6.56
C LEU A 67 4.38 -4.87 5.23
N VAL A 68 3.27 -5.15 4.55
CA VAL A 68 3.22 -5.78 3.23
C VAL A 68 2.70 -4.76 2.22
N PHE A 69 3.39 -4.64 1.09
CA PHE A 69 2.94 -3.86 -0.05
C PHE A 69 1.92 -4.65 -0.85
N VAL A 70 0.72 -4.10 -1.05
CA VAL A 70 -0.30 -4.69 -1.93
C VAL A 70 -0.48 -3.79 -3.14
N LEU A 71 -0.16 -4.34 -4.31
CA LEU A 71 -0.16 -3.64 -5.60
C LEU A 71 -1.06 -4.36 -6.59
N SER A 72 -1.67 -3.60 -7.49
CA SER A 72 -2.33 -4.20 -8.65
C SER A 72 -1.29 -4.84 -9.57
N ARG A 73 -1.70 -5.89 -10.30
CA ARG A 73 -0.86 -6.50 -11.33
C ARG A 73 -0.35 -5.46 -12.34
N THR A 74 -1.20 -4.53 -12.76
CA THR A 74 -0.81 -3.47 -13.69
C THR A 74 0.21 -2.51 -13.09
N ASN A 75 0.15 -2.25 -11.78
CA ASN A 75 1.14 -1.42 -11.10
C ASN A 75 2.52 -2.07 -11.06
N VAL A 76 2.58 -3.37 -10.79
CA VAL A 76 3.81 -4.15 -10.87
C VAL A 76 4.35 -4.16 -12.30
N GLU A 77 3.52 -4.48 -13.29
CA GLU A 77 3.91 -4.48 -14.70
C GLU A 77 4.48 -3.11 -15.12
N ARG A 78 3.82 -2.00 -14.72
CA ARG A 78 4.32 -0.64 -14.97
C ARG A 78 5.64 -0.33 -14.27
N LEU A 79 5.84 -0.82 -13.05
CA LEU A 79 7.07 -0.64 -12.30
C LEU A 79 8.21 -1.36 -13.01
N LEU A 80 8.02 -2.63 -13.37
CA LEU A 80 9.01 -3.44 -14.11
C LEU A 80 9.29 -2.89 -15.51
N GLU A 81 8.29 -2.33 -16.20
CA GLU A 81 8.48 -1.70 -17.51
C GLU A 81 9.28 -0.39 -17.43
N ARG A 82 9.23 0.32 -16.29
CA ARG A 82 9.90 1.61 -16.10
C ARG A 82 11.24 1.52 -15.39
N GLU A 83 11.37 0.64 -14.41
CA GLU A 83 12.62 0.40 -13.71
C GLU A 83 13.47 -0.61 -14.46
N PHE A 84 14.56 -0.12 -15.04
CA PHE A 84 15.55 -0.96 -15.70
C PHE A 84 16.37 -1.81 -14.72
N ASP A 85 16.25 -1.54 -13.42
CA ASP A 85 16.97 -2.20 -12.32
C ASP A 85 16.04 -3.14 -11.52
N THR A 86 14.89 -3.54 -12.09
CA THR A 86 13.97 -4.51 -11.46
C THR A 86 13.33 -5.36 -12.54
N ASP A 87 13.79 -6.61 -12.68
CA ASP A 87 13.27 -7.54 -13.69
C ASP A 87 12.02 -8.32 -13.21
N ASP A 88 11.87 -8.54 -11.89
CA ASP A 88 10.79 -9.34 -11.29
C ASP A 88 10.37 -8.81 -9.89
N VAL A 89 9.25 -9.30 -9.35
CA VAL A 89 8.72 -8.91 -8.03
C VAL A 89 9.68 -9.23 -6.90
N ASP A 90 10.35 -10.39 -6.94
CA ASP A 90 11.33 -10.76 -5.91
C ASP A 90 12.46 -9.72 -5.78
N GLU A 91 12.90 -9.13 -6.90
CA GLU A 91 13.95 -8.10 -6.89
C GLU A 91 13.43 -6.76 -6.33
N LEU A 92 12.14 -6.45 -6.58
CA LEU A 92 11.46 -5.32 -5.96
C LEU A 92 11.37 -5.50 -4.44
N GLU A 93 11.03 -6.70 -3.98
CA GLU A 93 10.97 -7.03 -2.55
C GLU A 93 12.33 -6.89 -1.87
N ASP A 94 13.40 -7.39 -2.49
CA ASP A 94 14.79 -7.23 -2.00
C ASP A 94 15.19 -5.75 -1.91
N ARG A 95 14.72 -4.93 -2.85
CA ARG A 95 15.05 -3.49 -2.90
C ARG A 95 14.26 -2.67 -1.89
N LEU A 96 12.97 -2.98 -1.70
CA LEU A 96 12.12 -2.38 -0.68
C LEU A 96 12.44 -2.92 0.72
N GLY A 97 13.03 -4.12 0.80
CA GLY A 97 13.20 -4.87 2.04
C GLY A 97 11.86 -5.22 2.69
N ARG A 98 10.81 -5.40 1.88
CA ARG A 98 9.43 -5.69 2.31
C ARG A 98 8.73 -6.59 1.28
N THR A 99 7.84 -7.44 1.77
CA THR A 99 7.01 -8.33 0.95
C THR A 99 6.08 -7.52 0.05
N VAL A 100 5.96 -7.94 -1.21
CA VAL A 100 5.10 -7.36 -2.23
C VAL A 100 4.10 -8.40 -2.69
N GLN A 101 2.83 -8.16 -2.38
CA GLN A 101 1.71 -8.95 -2.80
C GLN A 101 1.02 -8.33 -4.02
N VAL A 102 0.81 -9.15 -5.04
CA VAL A 102 0.22 -8.74 -6.32
C VAL A 102 -1.21 -9.22 -6.40
N GLU A 103 -2.15 -8.29 -6.32
CA GLU A 103 -3.58 -8.58 -6.31
C GLU A 103 -4.24 -8.05 -7.58
N GLY A 104 -4.95 -8.92 -8.31
CA GLY A 104 -5.62 -8.52 -9.56
C GLY A 104 -6.86 -7.65 -9.34
N GLU A 105 -7.45 -7.71 -8.15
CA GLU A 105 -8.65 -6.98 -7.75
C GLU A 105 -8.33 -5.55 -7.27
N MET A 106 -7.04 -5.26 -7.04
CA MET A 106 -6.59 -3.94 -6.60
C MET A 106 -6.72 -2.89 -7.70
N PRO A 107 -7.13 -1.64 -7.36
CA PRO A 107 -7.16 -0.56 -8.32
C PRO A 107 -5.75 -0.18 -8.78
N ASP A 108 -5.57 0.06 -10.08
CA ASP A 108 -4.28 0.48 -10.66
C ASP A 108 -3.87 1.90 -10.23
N ASP A 109 -4.77 2.66 -9.63
CA ASP A 109 -4.51 3.98 -9.07
C ASP A 109 -4.30 3.95 -7.55
N THR A 110 -4.18 2.76 -6.95
CA THR A 110 -3.98 2.57 -5.51
C THR A 110 -2.82 1.64 -5.20
N ILE A 111 -2.11 1.97 -4.14
CA ILE A 111 -1.08 1.17 -3.52
C ILE A 111 -1.45 1.09 -2.04
N LEU A 112 -1.52 -0.12 -1.50
CA LEU A 112 -1.74 -0.31 -0.06
C LEU A 112 -0.44 -0.81 0.57
N LEU A 113 -0.21 -0.37 1.80
CA LEU A 113 0.89 -0.80 2.65
C LEU A 113 0.32 -1.04 4.03
N LEU A 114 0.19 -2.30 4.44
CA LEU A 114 -0.43 -2.64 5.72
C LEU A 114 0.16 -3.90 6.32
N ALA A 115 0.07 -4.03 7.64
CA ALA A 115 0.41 -5.28 8.30
C ALA A 115 -0.74 -6.31 8.17
N PRO A 116 -0.44 -7.61 8.08
CA PRO A 116 -1.47 -8.66 8.08
C PRO A 116 -2.32 -8.65 9.34
N ASP A 117 -1.75 -8.27 10.49
CA ASP A 117 -2.49 -8.14 11.74
C ASP A 117 -3.35 -6.87 11.81
N ALA A 118 -3.14 -5.89 10.92
CA ALA A 118 -3.91 -4.64 10.89
C ALA A 118 -5.32 -4.82 10.33
N ILE A 119 -5.60 -5.95 9.69
CA ILE A 119 -6.89 -6.29 9.11
C ILE A 119 -7.32 -7.72 9.45
N ASP A 120 -8.62 -7.93 9.58
CA ASP A 120 -9.25 -9.25 9.69
C ASP A 120 -10.24 -9.39 8.53
N GLY A 121 -9.73 -9.88 7.39
CA GLY A 121 -10.46 -9.85 6.12
C GLY A 121 -10.78 -8.42 5.69
N GLU A 122 -12.06 -8.05 5.69
CA GLU A 122 -12.55 -6.70 5.35
C GLU A 122 -12.51 -5.69 6.52
N SER A 123 -12.26 -6.16 7.75
CA SER A 123 -12.32 -5.34 8.95
C SER A 123 -10.96 -4.72 9.26
N ILE A 124 -10.91 -3.39 9.35
CA ILE A 124 -9.72 -2.67 9.79
C ILE A 124 -9.63 -2.77 11.32
N THR A 125 -8.62 -3.47 11.82
CA THR A 125 -8.31 -3.61 13.23
C THR A 125 -7.45 -2.44 13.70
N ASP A 126 -6.38 -2.13 12.95
CA ASP A 126 -5.42 -1.09 13.28
C ASP A 126 -5.23 -0.13 12.09
N PRO A 127 -6.07 0.92 11.97
CA PRO A 127 -5.96 1.87 10.88
C PRO A 127 -4.63 2.64 10.91
N GLU A 128 -4.09 2.82 12.11
CA GLU A 128 -2.80 3.44 12.32
C GLU A 128 -1.64 2.60 11.80
N SER A 129 -1.84 1.35 11.37
CA SER A 129 -0.82 0.47 10.74
C SER A 129 -1.09 0.24 9.26
N ILE A 130 -1.90 1.11 8.65
CA ILE A 130 -2.29 1.06 7.24
C ILE A 130 -1.91 2.38 6.58
N ALA A 131 -1.11 2.29 5.53
CA ALA A 131 -0.80 3.37 4.62
C ALA A 131 -1.38 3.09 3.23
N CYS A 132 -1.83 4.14 2.56
CA CYS A 132 -2.43 4.10 1.25
C CYS A 132 -1.78 5.16 0.35
N GLY A 133 -1.06 4.69 -0.66
CA GLY A 133 -0.54 5.49 -1.76
C GLY A 133 -1.62 5.63 -2.84
N ILE A 134 -2.12 6.84 -3.07
CA ILE A 134 -3.01 7.13 -4.19
C ILE A 134 -2.15 7.63 -5.33
N LEU A 135 -2.09 6.88 -6.42
CA LEU A 135 -1.47 7.35 -7.64
C LEU A 135 -2.37 8.43 -8.21
N GLY A 136 -1.82 9.63 -8.38
CA GLY A 136 -2.46 10.69 -9.12
C GLY A 136 -2.56 10.26 -10.57
N THR A 137 -3.58 9.47 -10.94
CA THR A 137 -4.05 9.54 -12.32
C THR A 137 -4.42 10.99 -12.49
N ASP A 138 -3.70 11.70 -13.36
CA ASP A 138 -4.10 13.01 -13.86
C ASP A 138 -5.63 13.05 -13.86
N HIS A 139 -6.17 13.87 -12.97
CA HIS A 139 -7.53 14.30 -13.15
C HIS A 139 -7.49 15.09 -14.46
N ASP A 140 -7.67 14.40 -15.58
CA ASP A 140 -8.18 15.00 -16.80
C ASP A 140 -9.62 15.43 -16.49
N GLY A 141 -9.71 16.47 -15.67
CA GLY A 141 -10.86 17.34 -15.55
C GLY A 141 -10.82 18.25 -16.75
N SER A 142 -11.19 17.68 -17.89
CA SER A 142 -11.61 18.36 -19.10
C SER A 142 -12.36 19.68 -18.84
N ARG A 143 -11.93 20.73 -19.57
CA ARG A 143 -12.73 21.77 -20.25
C ARG A 143 -12.64 23.23 -19.79
#